data_AF-A0A8T9BW27-F1
#
_entry.id   AF-A0A8T9BW27-F1
#
_cell.length_a   1.000
_cell.length_b   1.000
_cell.length_c   1.000
_cell.angle_alpha   90.00
_cell.angle_beta   90.00
_cell.angle_gamma   90.00
#
_symmetry.space_group_name_H-M   'P 1'
#
loop_
_entity.id
_entity.type
_entity.pdbx_description
1 polymer ?
#
loop_
_entity_poly.entity_id
_entity_poly.type
_entity_poly.pdbx_seq_one_letter_code
_entity_poly.pdbx_strand_id
1 'polypeptide(L)'
;MMVSDFLPEEPSPEAKAHFQSPAWCAALFNDPTLQPFGRRNQHGSRHNTFMSKTLNTKDTIIAWQSFRQRGTQYTENVTLISMGGGVNGHVDMCHGGFVGVILDEALGNVAEAERPPEKATVTAYLRIDYNKAVRTPSKVLCRAGVEKKDGRK
;
A
#
# COMPACT_ATOMS: atom_id res chain seq x y z
N MET A 1 7.80 -22.60 5.85
CA MET A 1 6.39 -22.44 5.44
C MET A 1 6.13 -20.94 5.34
N MET A 2 6.07 -20.37 4.13
CA MET A 2 5.78 -18.93 3.98
C MET A 2 4.30 -18.72 4.32
N VAL A 3 4.02 -18.06 5.44
CA VAL A 3 2.66 -17.69 5.81
C VAL A 3 2.27 -16.53 4.88
N SER A 4 1.19 -16.66 4.12
CA SER A 4 0.68 -15.63 3.20
C SER A 4 0.66 -14.25 3.88
N ASP A 5 1.43 -13.28 3.38
CA ASP A 5 1.59 -11.96 4.01
C ASP A 5 0.29 -11.12 4.08
N PHE A 6 -0.84 -11.65 3.59
CA PHE A 6 -2.12 -10.95 3.41
C PHE A 6 -3.28 -11.58 4.20
N LEU A 7 -2.99 -12.18 5.34
CA LEU A 7 -4.07 -12.64 6.23
C LEU A 7 -4.85 -11.44 6.77
N PRO A 8 -6.16 -11.60 7.00
CA PRO A 8 -6.95 -10.58 7.68
C PRO A 8 -6.32 -10.21 9.01
N GLU A 9 -6.16 -8.92 9.25
CA GLU A 9 -5.58 -8.37 10.47
C GLU A 9 -6.30 -7.08 10.82
N GLU A 10 -6.73 -6.96 12.07
CA GLU A 10 -7.39 -5.75 12.53
C GLU A 10 -6.42 -4.55 12.52
N PRO A 11 -6.86 -3.36 12.06
CA PRO A 11 -6.00 -2.19 12.10
C PRO A 11 -5.62 -1.83 13.52
N SER A 12 -4.37 -1.42 13.73
CA SER A 12 -3.89 -1.02 15.06
C SER A 12 -4.66 0.19 15.59
N PRO A 13 -4.78 0.36 16.93
CA PRO A 13 -5.41 1.54 17.52
C PRO A 13 -4.77 2.86 17.04
N GLU A 14 -3.45 2.87 16.86
CA GLU A 14 -2.69 4.02 16.36
C GLU A 14 -3.06 4.35 14.91
N ALA A 15 -3.15 3.33 14.04
CA ALA A 15 -3.57 3.51 12.66
C ALA A 15 -5.02 4.03 12.59
N LYS A 16 -5.94 3.43 13.37
CA LYS A 16 -7.33 3.88 13.46
C LYS A 16 -7.40 5.33 13.90
N ALA A 17 -6.69 5.71 14.97
CA ALA A 17 -6.64 7.08 15.48
C ALA A 17 -6.06 8.06 14.45
N HIS A 18 -4.95 7.70 13.78
CA HIS A 18 -4.28 8.56 12.80
C HIS A 18 -5.16 8.91 11.60
N PHE A 19 -5.99 7.96 11.18
CA PHE A 19 -6.89 8.10 10.01
C PHE A 19 -8.33 8.49 10.37
N GLN A 20 -8.63 8.91 11.62
CA GLN A 20 -9.95 9.47 11.97
C GLN A 20 -10.29 10.76 11.22
N SER A 21 -9.26 11.47 10.72
CA SER A 21 -9.41 12.69 9.93
C SER A 21 -8.52 12.63 8.70
N PRO A 22 -8.95 13.14 7.54
CA PRO A 22 -10.29 13.64 7.23
C PRO A 22 -11.35 12.53 7.19
N ALA A 23 -12.63 12.89 7.20
CA ALA A 23 -13.76 11.96 7.30
C ALA A 23 -13.75 10.84 6.24
N TRP A 24 -13.22 11.11 5.04
CA TRP A 24 -13.11 10.09 3.98
C TRP A 24 -12.11 8.98 4.33
N CYS A 25 -11.08 9.26 5.13
CA CYS A 25 -10.18 8.21 5.62
C CYS A 25 -10.90 7.32 6.62
N ALA A 26 -11.59 7.92 7.59
CA ALA A 26 -12.34 7.20 8.62
C ALA A 26 -13.44 6.32 8.03
N ALA A 27 -14.08 6.76 6.94
CA ALA A 27 -15.10 6.00 6.24
C ALA A 27 -14.61 4.62 5.79
N LEU A 28 -13.34 4.50 5.37
CA LEU A 28 -12.77 3.23 4.90
C LEU A 28 -12.65 2.19 6.02
N PHE A 29 -12.45 2.61 7.26
CA PHE A 29 -12.39 1.68 8.41
C PHE A 29 -13.76 1.14 8.81
N ASN A 30 -14.83 1.81 8.41
CA ASN A 30 -16.21 1.43 8.71
C ASN A 30 -16.91 0.77 7.50
N ASP A 31 -16.23 0.66 6.36
CA ASP A 31 -16.79 0.06 5.16
C ASP A 31 -16.82 -1.48 5.29
N PRO A 32 -18.00 -2.12 5.34
CA PRO A 32 -18.11 -3.57 5.53
C PRO A 32 -17.62 -4.36 4.31
N THR A 33 -17.47 -3.71 3.15
CA THR A 33 -16.93 -4.33 1.93
C THR A 33 -15.41 -4.42 1.95
N LEU A 34 -14.77 -3.73 2.90
CA LEU A 34 -13.32 -3.67 3.06
C LEU A 34 -12.87 -4.60 4.20
N GLN A 35 -11.98 -5.54 3.87
CA GLN A 35 -11.32 -6.39 4.86
C GLN A 35 -9.92 -5.85 5.15
N PRO A 36 -9.64 -5.41 6.39
CA PRO A 36 -8.31 -4.92 6.73
C PRO A 36 -7.30 -6.06 6.72
N PHE A 37 -6.09 -5.74 6.26
CA PHE A 37 -4.94 -6.61 6.39
C PHE A 37 -3.71 -5.78 6.72
N GLY A 38 -2.85 -6.35 7.56
CA GLY A 38 -1.65 -5.71 8.01
C GLY A 38 -0.52 -5.88 7.01
N ARG A 39 0.42 -4.95 7.09
CA ARG A 39 1.72 -5.13 6.46
C ARG A 39 2.55 -5.95 7.43
N ARG A 40 2.80 -7.23 7.15
CA ARG A 40 3.76 -8.01 7.95
C ARG A 40 5.18 -7.52 7.68
N ASN A 41 5.52 -6.39 8.28
CA ASN A 41 6.89 -6.00 8.53
C ASN A 41 7.44 -6.99 9.56
N GLN A 42 7.90 -8.15 9.09
CA GLN A 42 8.53 -9.13 9.96
C GLN A 42 9.80 -8.47 10.53
N HIS A 43 9.71 -8.01 11.78
CA HIS A 43 10.82 -7.37 12.46
C HIS A 43 12.03 -8.31 12.43
N GLY A 44 13.18 -7.82 11.97
CA GLY A 44 14.39 -8.64 11.79
C GLY A 44 14.54 -9.31 10.42
N SER A 45 13.54 -9.25 9.54
CA SER A 45 13.69 -9.70 8.15
C SER A 45 14.56 -8.75 7.33
N ARG A 46 15.32 -9.31 6.38
CA ARG A 46 16.02 -8.55 5.32
C ARG A 46 15.11 -8.23 4.14
N HIS A 47 13.87 -8.71 4.15
CA HIS A 47 12.86 -8.42 3.14
C HIS A 47 12.25 -7.04 3.36
N ASN A 48 11.85 -6.38 2.26
CA ASN A 48 11.09 -5.14 2.25
C ASN A 48 11.69 -4.02 3.15
N THR A 49 13.02 -3.97 3.30
CA THR A 49 13.71 -3.00 4.17
C THR A 49 13.59 -1.57 3.67
N PHE A 50 13.51 -1.39 2.35
CA PHE A 50 13.28 -0.08 1.75
C PHE A 50 11.99 0.55 2.27
N MET A 51 10.90 -0.21 2.30
CA MET A 51 9.64 0.32 2.80
C MET A 51 9.54 0.25 4.33
N SER A 52 9.93 -0.87 4.95
CA SER A 52 9.74 -1.11 6.39
C SER A 52 10.73 -0.35 7.29
N LYS A 53 11.83 0.15 6.72
CA LYS A 53 12.86 0.93 7.45
C LYS A 53 13.11 2.28 6.80
N THR A 54 13.57 2.32 5.54
CA THR A 54 14.00 3.57 4.89
C THR A 54 12.83 4.55 4.71
N LEU A 55 11.68 4.06 4.27
CA LEU A 55 10.48 4.88 4.05
C LEU A 55 9.50 4.85 5.21
N ASN A 56 9.73 4.06 6.26
CA ASN A 56 8.87 4.02 7.45
C ASN A 56 9.44 4.95 8.54
N THR A 57 9.26 6.25 8.34
CA THR A 57 9.75 7.28 9.26
C THR A 57 8.64 8.27 9.59
N LYS A 58 8.88 9.12 10.59
CA LYS A 58 7.95 10.18 10.99
C LYS A 58 7.79 11.30 9.95
N ASP A 59 8.58 11.31 8.88
CA ASP A 59 8.53 12.35 7.84
C ASP A 59 8.44 11.80 6.40
N THR A 60 8.54 10.48 6.21
CA THR A 60 8.33 9.83 4.90
C THR A 60 6.94 9.18 4.85
N ILE A 61 6.82 7.87 5.04
CA ILE A 61 5.52 7.21 5.27
C ILE A 61 5.26 7.21 6.78
N ILE A 62 4.37 8.10 7.21
CA ILE A 62 4.00 8.30 8.62
C ILE A 62 3.06 7.19 9.10
N ALA A 63 2.11 6.80 8.26
CA ALA A 63 1.14 5.74 8.56
C ALA A 63 0.65 5.08 7.28
N TRP A 64 0.30 3.79 7.40
CA TRP A 64 -0.13 2.96 6.29
C TRP A 64 -1.22 1.98 6.78
N GLN A 65 -2.34 1.91 6.07
CA GLN A 65 -3.35 0.88 6.30
C GLN A 65 -3.90 0.37 4.96
N SER A 66 -3.85 -0.95 4.75
CA SER A 66 -4.40 -1.60 3.56
C SER A 66 -5.72 -2.29 3.87
N PHE A 67 -6.58 -2.35 2.87
CA PHE A 67 -7.82 -3.11 2.88
C PHE A 67 -7.98 -3.86 1.57
N ARG A 68 -8.56 -5.04 1.63
CA ARG A 68 -8.96 -5.84 0.47
C ARG A 68 -10.44 -5.67 0.22
N GLN A 69 -10.82 -5.46 -1.03
CA GLN A 69 -12.22 -5.47 -1.44
C GLN A 69 -12.76 -6.90 -1.39
N ARG A 70 -13.91 -7.09 -0.74
CA ARG A 70 -14.60 -8.39 -0.71
C ARG A 70 -15.42 -8.59 -1.98
N GLY A 71 -15.53 -9.85 -2.43
CA GLY A 71 -16.47 -10.25 -3.48
C GLY A 71 -16.05 -9.89 -4.91
N THR A 72 -14.81 -9.47 -5.14
CA THR A 72 -14.27 -9.23 -6.48
C THR A 72 -13.75 -10.53 -7.10
N GLN A 73 -13.76 -10.63 -8.43
CA GLN A 73 -13.23 -11.79 -9.16
C GLN A 73 -11.72 -11.96 -8.94
N TYR A 74 -11.00 -10.85 -8.91
CA TYR A 74 -9.57 -10.77 -8.62
C TYR A 74 -9.32 -9.84 -7.44
N THR A 75 -8.17 -9.99 -6.78
CA THR A 75 -7.78 -9.16 -5.65
C THR A 75 -7.73 -7.69 -6.05
N GLU A 76 -8.51 -6.89 -5.34
CA GLU A 76 -8.43 -5.44 -5.34
C GLU A 76 -8.10 -4.98 -3.92
N ASN A 77 -7.13 -4.08 -3.81
CA ASN A 77 -6.74 -3.47 -2.56
C ASN A 77 -6.92 -1.95 -2.65
N VAL A 78 -7.32 -1.37 -1.53
CA VAL A 78 -7.22 0.07 -1.28
C VAL A 78 -6.30 0.31 -0.10
N THR A 79 -5.41 1.29 -0.22
CA THR A 79 -4.35 1.55 0.73
C THR A 79 -4.35 3.02 1.10
N LEU A 80 -4.61 3.31 2.38
CA LEU A 80 -4.44 4.61 2.98
C LEU A 80 -2.98 4.84 3.36
N ILE A 81 -2.44 5.97 2.93
CA ILE A 81 -1.05 6.34 3.18
C ILE A 81 -1.03 7.77 3.66
N SER A 82 -0.45 8.01 4.83
CA SER A 82 -0.13 9.34 5.33
C SER A 82 1.35 9.58 5.12
N MET A 83 1.69 10.69 4.46
CA MET A 83 3.07 11.03 4.13
C MET A 83 3.46 12.45 4.57
N GLY A 84 4.72 12.60 4.96
CA GLY A 84 5.34 13.86 5.38
C GLY A 84 6.07 14.59 4.24
N GLY A 85 6.96 15.51 4.60
CA GLY A 85 7.76 16.31 3.65
C GLY A 85 9.07 15.64 3.23
N GLY A 86 9.49 14.58 3.91
CA GLY A 86 10.73 13.84 3.66
C GLY A 86 10.76 13.09 2.31
N VAL A 87 9.69 13.17 1.52
CA VAL A 87 9.57 12.59 0.18
C VAL A 87 9.41 13.64 -0.92
N ASN A 88 9.71 14.91 -0.61
CA ASN A 88 9.58 16.01 -1.56
C ASN A 88 10.59 15.91 -2.72
N GLY A 89 10.12 16.14 -3.94
CA GLY A 89 10.97 16.40 -5.11
C GLY A 89 11.02 17.88 -5.50
N HIS A 90 10.04 18.65 -5.03
CA HIS A 90 9.97 20.10 -5.10
C HIS A 90 9.27 20.60 -3.81
N VAL A 91 9.35 21.90 -3.52
CA VAL A 91 8.63 22.54 -2.40
C VAL A 91 7.18 22.06 -2.33
N ASP A 92 6.83 21.40 -1.22
CA ASP A 92 5.52 20.84 -0.89
C ASP A 92 4.91 19.95 -1.98
N MET A 93 5.76 19.22 -2.69
CA MET A 93 5.38 18.30 -3.75
C MET A 93 6.19 17.02 -3.67
N CYS A 94 5.47 15.90 -3.62
CA CYS A 94 6.05 14.57 -3.60
C CYS A 94 6.90 14.31 -4.85
N HIS A 95 8.07 13.71 -4.66
CA HIS A 95 8.92 13.28 -5.77
C HIS A 95 8.21 12.21 -6.60
N GLY A 96 8.19 12.34 -7.93
CA GLY A 96 7.52 11.38 -8.81
C GLY A 96 8.02 9.95 -8.61
N GLY A 97 9.33 9.77 -8.39
CA GLY A 97 9.91 8.48 -8.04
C GLY A 97 9.33 7.84 -6.77
N PHE A 98 8.99 8.62 -5.74
CA PHE A 98 8.32 8.07 -4.55
C PHE A 98 6.88 7.63 -4.87
N VAL A 99 6.15 8.42 -5.65
CA VAL A 99 4.83 8.01 -6.14
C VAL A 99 4.91 6.68 -6.89
N GLY A 100 5.94 6.51 -7.73
CA GLY A 100 6.19 5.24 -8.41
C GLY A 100 6.46 4.07 -7.45
N VAL A 101 7.22 4.29 -6.38
CA VAL A 101 7.45 3.28 -5.34
C VAL A 101 6.14 2.86 -4.65
N ILE A 102 5.26 3.82 -4.33
CA ILE A 102 3.95 3.51 -3.73
C ILE A 102 3.08 2.67 -4.67
N LEU A 103 3.06 3.01 -5.96
CA LEU A 103 2.30 2.28 -6.97
C LEU A 103 2.86 0.87 -7.19
N ASP A 104 4.18 0.74 -7.27
CA ASP A 104 4.87 -0.56 -7.40
C ASP A 104 4.55 -1.48 -6.21
N GLU A 105 4.66 -0.97 -4.99
CA GLU A 105 4.33 -1.71 -3.77
C GLU A 105 2.84 -2.14 -3.75
N ALA A 106 1.92 -1.24 -4.10
CA ALA A 106 0.49 -1.55 -4.10
C ALA A 106 0.14 -2.62 -5.14
N LEU A 107 0.73 -2.55 -6.34
CA LEU A 107 0.58 -3.54 -7.40
C LEU A 107 1.23 -4.88 -7.04
N GLY A 108 2.42 -4.86 -6.43
CA GLY A 108 3.10 -6.04 -5.91
C GLY A 108 2.23 -6.78 -4.91
N ASN A 109 1.56 -6.06 -4.01
CA ASN A 109 0.67 -6.65 -3.01
C ASN A 109 -0.55 -7.37 -3.61
N VAL A 110 -1.18 -6.83 -4.65
CA VAL A 110 -2.30 -7.54 -5.31
C VAL A 110 -1.81 -8.72 -6.15
N ALA A 111 -0.63 -8.62 -6.77
CA ALA A 111 -0.06 -9.71 -7.54
C ALA A 111 0.43 -10.87 -6.65
N GLU A 112 1.04 -10.57 -5.51
CA GLU A 112 1.45 -11.55 -4.49
C GLU A 112 0.24 -12.21 -3.80
N ALA A 113 -0.90 -11.54 -3.69
CA ALA A 113 -2.12 -12.15 -3.18
C ALA A 113 -2.70 -13.21 -4.13
N GLU A 114 -2.43 -13.05 -5.43
CA GLU A 114 -2.99 -13.85 -6.51
C GLU A 114 -2.05 -14.97 -6.99
N ARG A 115 -0.79 -14.96 -6.52
CA ARG A 115 0.21 -15.95 -6.94
C ARG A 115 0.05 -17.29 -6.20
N PRO A 116 0.53 -18.38 -6.81
CA PRO A 116 0.74 -19.62 -6.08
C PRO A 116 1.79 -19.45 -4.95
N PRO A 117 1.58 -20.07 -3.75
CA PRO A 117 2.46 -19.91 -2.58
C PRO A 117 3.94 -20.25 -2.83
N GLU A 118 4.23 -21.14 -3.78
CA GLU A 118 5.56 -21.65 -4.11
C GLU A 118 6.35 -20.78 -5.10
N LYS A 119 5.74 -19.74 -5.67
CA LYS A 119 6.39 -18.84 -6.63
C LYS A 119 6.70 -17.49 -5.98
N ALA A 120 7.65 -16.74 -6.54
CA ALA A 120 7.85 -15.34 -6.20
C ALA A 120 7.31 -14.47 -7.34
N THR A 121 6.72 -13.33 -7.00
CA THR A 121 6.37 -12.31 -7.99
C THR A 121 7.38 -11.16 -7.92
N VAL A 122 7.79 -10.67 -9.07
CA VAL A 122 8.61 -9.47 -9.21
C VAL A 122 8.02 -8.59 -10.30
N THR A 123 8.21 -7.28 -10.17
CA THR A 123 7.76 -6.32 -11.18
C THR A 123 8.56 -6.51 -12.47
N ALA A 124 7.91 -7.00 -13.53
CA ALA A 124 8.54 -7.14 -14.84
C ALA A 124 8.55 -5.82 -15.63
N TYR A 125 7.51 -5.01 -15.45
CA TYR A 125 7.33 -3.73 -16.13
C TYR A 125 6.42 -2.83 -15.31
N LEU A 126 6.76 -1.55 -15.23
CA LEU A 126 5.95 -0.52 -14.58
C LEU A 126 5.85 0.69 -15.50
N ARG A 127 4.61 1.04 -15.87
CA ARG A 127 4.29 2.29 -16.56
C ARG A 127 3.49 3.17 -15.62
N ILE A 128 3.88 4.43 -15.54
CA ILE A 128 3.20 5.43 -14.71
C ILE A 128 2.92 6.65 -15.57
N ASP A 129 1.66 7.04 -15.64
CA ASP A 129 1.23 8.29 -16.25
C ASP A 129 0.93 9.31 -15.13
N TYR A 130 1.79 10.32 -14.99
CA TYR A 130 1.69 11.33 -13.92
C TYR A 130 0.71 12.45 -14.31
N ASN A 131 -0.53 12.31 -13.87
CA ASN A 131 -1.62 13.22 -14.27
C ASN A 131 -1.67 14.52 -13.47
N LYS A 132 -1.34 14.49 -12.17
CA LYS A 132 -1.39 15.64 -11.26
C LYS A 132 -0.32 15.53 -10.19
N ALA A 133 0.17 16.67 -9.73
CA ALA A 133 1.11 16.74 -8.62
C ALA A 133 0.46 16.24 -7.32
N VAL A 134 1.21 15.45 -6.54
CA VAL A 134 0.79 15.00 -5.21
C VAL A 134 1.44 15.91 -4.16
N ARG A 135 0.61 16.61 -3.38
CA ARG A 135 1.07 17.53 -2.35
C ARG A 135 1.59 16.81 -1.12
N THR A 136 2.49 17.46 -0.39
CA THR A 136 3.03 17.02 0.89
C THR A 136 2.96 18.16 1.91
N PRO A 137 2.79 17.86 3.21
CA PRO A 137 2.32 16.58 3.76
C PRO A 137 0.87 16.31 3.32
N SER A 138 0.50 15.04 3.14
CA SER A 138 -0.89 14.70 2.82
C SER A 138 -1.25 13.25 3.16
N LYS A 139 -2.56 12.97 3.12
CA LYS A 139 -3.11 11.62 3.15
C LYS A 139 -3.64 11.30 1.76
N VAL A 140 -3.25 10.14 1.23
CA VAL A 140 -3.63 9.67 -0.10
C VAL A 140 -4.24 8.28 -0.02
N LEU A 141 -5.08 7.96 -1.00
CA LEU A 141 -5.62 6.64 -1.21
C LEU A 141 -5.01 6.07 -2.50
N CYS A 142 -4.32 4.94 -2.38
CA CYS A 142 -3.86 4.16 -3.52
C CYS A 142 -4.82 2.98 -3.74
N ARG A 143 -5.27 2.76 -4.97
CA ARG A 143 -6.07 1.60 -5.36
C ARG A 143 -5.27 0.77 -6.35
N ALA A 144 -5.24 -0.53 -6.13
CA ALA A 144 -4.61 -1.50 -7.01
C ALA A 144 -5.54 -2.69 -7.21
N GLY A 145 -5.51 -3.29 -8.39
CA GLY A 145 -6.30 -4.48 -8.71
C GLY A 145 -5.61 -5.31 -9.79
N VAL A 146 -5.88 -6.61 -9.79
CA VAL A 146 -5.46 -7.49 -10.88
C VAL A 146 -6.55 -7.52 -11.94
N GLU A 147 -6.22 -7.10 -13.16
CA GLU A 147 -7.17 -7.08 -14.27
C GLU A 147 -7.23 -8.42 -15.02
N LYS A 148 -6.10 -9.11 -15.13
CA LYS A 148 -5.96 -10.36 -15.89
C LYS A 148 -4.82 -11.20 -15.33
N LYS A 149 -4.95 -12.53 -15.43
CA LYS A 149 -3.85 -13.49 -15.30
C LYS A 149 -3.62 -14.20 -16.63
N ASP A 150 -2.37 -14.28 -17.07
CA ASP A 150 -1.98 -14.93 -18.33
C ASP A 150 -0.67 -15.72 -18.16
N GLY A 151 -0.82 -17.01 -17.85
CA GLY A 151 0.31 -17.90 -17.58
C GLY A 151 1.08 -17.50 -16.33
N ARG A 152 2.24 -16.84 -16.52
CA ARG A 152 3.11 -16.35 -15.43
C ARG A 152 2.99 -14.83 -15.21
N LYS A 153 2.03 -14.18 -15.86
CA LYS A 153 1.77 -12.73 -15.79
C LYS A 153 0.46 -12.46 -15.07
#